data_AF-A0A6G1LHV3-F1
#
_entry.id   AF-A0A6G1LHV3-F1
#
_cell.length_a   1.000
_cell.length_b   1.000
_cell.length_c   1.000
_cell.angle_alpha   90.00
_cell.angle_beta   90.00
_cell.angle_gamma   90.00
#
_symmetry.space_group_name_H-M   'P 1'
#
loop_
_entity.id
_entity.type
_entity.pdbx_description
1 polymer ?
#
loop_
_entity_poly.entity_id
_entity_poly.type
_entity_poly.pdbx_seq_one_letter_code
_entity_poly.pdbx_strand_id
1 'polypeptide(L)'
;MAHRTALLLSLAFASLLTQAQKCAPAITLDKKPQVFVMSDISNEPDDAMSFVRLLVHSDLYNITGMVAVTSYWQNSSVYPDQILNLTTAYGKVVDNLNVHSAGELPTAEYLASTVHAGQPVYGTAALGTSNLSSGATRLIAVVDAMPDDEILHIQAWGGMNMLGEALFHIQHSRVPHEIDRFLRKLRIYAISDQDNVGQWLRTTFPSIPYIVSLHGWNEYGMAAWTGMSGEKYYNFDHGGPDTSLVSDAYIKRNFQLGPLGSLYPNIAVIMEGDSPSLLHTIQNGLNGGPFDHPEWGGWGGRYKLLDVTRQTMVYSDARDEVAGLINKQTFTSSQASIWRWRQAYQDEMSARIQWTLEGNYSRGSHAPVVSINGSCGSEPLVIDDIHPSESITLDASGTYDPDAHLTARGPLQLKWMQYREPSATQSKVDAEVPWLGFTLEDDNRMARFVMPNETMACQYPTQYQDARFRREECQEYHVILEVLGSGTPPIHRYKRVVLKVQPPPGGRSLNGRRKRDEL
;
A
#
# COMPACT_ATOMS: atom_id res chain seq x y z
N MET A 1 76.63 38.59 6.06
CA MET A 1 76.16 37.30 5.52
C MET A 1 75.31 36.64 6.60
N ALA A 2 73.99 36.76 6.49
CA ALA A 2 73.03 36.23 7.45
C ALA A 2 72.06 35.34 6.67
N HIS A 3 72.14 34.03 6.90
CA HIS A 3 71.18 33.07 6.34
C HIS A 3 70.06 32.83 7.35
N ARG A 4 68.84 33.22 6.94
CA ARG A 4 67.58 32.86 7.59
C ARG A 4 67.18 31.47 7.11
N THR A 5 67.05 30.52 8.02
CA THR A 5 66.46 29.20 7.77
C THR A 5 65.00 29.25 8.19
N ALA A 6 64.09 29.15 7.23
CA ALA A 6 62.65 29.15 7.45
C ALA A 6 62.16 27.74 7.83
N LEU A 7 61.35 27.67 8.88
CA LEU A 7 60.60 26.50 9.34
C LEU A 7 59.54 26.13 8.30
N LEU A 8 59.56 24.89 7.79
CA LEU A 8 58.44 24.30 7.04
C LEU A 8 57.63 23.42 7.99
N LEU A 9 56.50 23.94 8.47
CA LEU A 9 55.45 23.13 9.10
C LEU A 9 54.61 22.49 7.99
N SER A 10 54.79 21.19 7.80
CA SER A 10 53.93 20.36 6.96
C SER A 10 52.62 20.06 7.70
N LEU A 11 51.55 20.80 7.37
CA LEU A 11 50.17 20.41 7.66
C LEU A 11 49.76 19.29 6.70
N ALA A 12 49.85 18.04 7.14
CA ALA A 12 49.18 16.93 6.47
C ALA A 12 47.70 16.94 6.91
N PHE A 13 46.84 17.50 6.05
CA PHE A 13 45.39 17.32 6.14
C PHE A 13 45.09 15.82 6.01
N ALA A 14 44.61 15.21 7.09
CA ALA A 14 43.98 13.90 7.00
C ALA A 14 42.66 14.07 6.24
N SER A 15 42.64 13.60 4.98
CA SER A 15 41.41 13.40 4.22
C SER A 15 40.62 12.28 4.88
N LEU A 16 39.73 12.64 5.80
CA LEU A 16 38.61 11.80 6.20
C LEU A 16 37.72 11.63 4.96
N LEU A 17 37.94 10.54 4.22
CA LEU A 17 36.97 10.02 3.29
C LEU A 17 35.68 9.79 4.08
N THR A 18 34.69 10.66 3.90
CA THR A 18 33.31 10.41 4.31
C THR A 18 32.85 9.18 3.53
N GLN A 19 32.98 8.01 4.14
CA GLN A 19 32.36 6.80 3.64
C GLN A 19 30.86 7.09 3.64
N ALA A 20 30.26 7.22 2.44
CA ALA A 20 28.83 7.42 2.30
C ALA A 20 28.13 6.37 3.17
N GLN A 21 27.35 6.83 4.14
CA GLN A 21 26.69 5.96 5.11
C GLN A 21 25.76 5.03 4.32
N LYS A 22 26.15 3.76 4.20
CA LYS A 22 25.36 2.75 3.50
C LYS A 22 24.00 2.64 4.19
N CYS A 23 22.91 2.70 3.43
CA CYS A 23 21.56 2.49 3.97
C CYS A 23 21.56 1.20 4.80
N ALA A 24 20.97 1.25 5.99
CA ALA A 24 20.86 0.07 6.84
C ALA A 24 20.16 -1.07 6.06
N PRO A 25 20.56 -2.35 6.27
CA PRO A 25 19.91 -3.49 5.65
C PRO A 25 18.41 -3.48 6.00
N ALA A 26 17.56 -3.57 4.97
CA ALA A 26 16.15 -3.17 5.07
C ALA A 26 15.22 -4.34 5.40
N ILE A 27 14.53 -4.21 6.53
CA ILE A 27 13.07 -3.95 6.64
C ILE A 27 12.89 -2.94 7.79
N THR A 28 13.66 -1.85 7.82
CA THR A 28 13.36 -0.75 8.74
C THR A 28 12.29 0.08 8.06
N LEU A 29 11.04 -0.21 8.41
CA LEU A 29 9.91 0.63 8.04
C LEU A 29 10.04 1.97 8.75
N ASP A 30 9.83 3.06 8.02
CA ASP A 30 9.85 4.40 8.62
C ASP A 30 8.73 4.51 9.67
N LYS A 31 7.59 3.88 9.39
CA LYS A 31 6.43 3.81 10.29
C LYS A 31 5.51 2.65 9.92
N LYS A 32 5.29 1.67 10.80
CA LYS A 32 4.31 0.59 10.51
C LYS A 32 2.89 1.16 10.39
N PRO A 33 2.15 0.91 9.29
CA PRO A 33 0.73 1.22 9.20
C PRO A 33 -0.04 0.52 10.31
N GLN A 34 -0.95 1.25 10.95
CA GLN A 34 -1.87 0.67 11.93
C GLN A 34 -3.10 0.13 11.18
N VAL A 35 -3.39 -1.15 11.35
CA VAL A 35 -4.48 -1.81 10.65
C VAL A 35 -5.49 -2.41 11.62
N PHE A 36 -6.75 -2.37 11.22
CA PHE A 36 -7.88 -2.97 11.93
C PHE A 36 -8.75 -3.71 10.92
N VAL A 37 -8.77 -5.03 11.00
CA VAL A 37 -9.43 -5.89 10.02
C VAL A 37 -10.82 -6.28 10.51
N MET A 38 -11.81 -6.17 9.64
CA MET A 38 -13.18 -6.66 9.82
C MET A 38 -13.46 -7.69 8.74
N SER A 39 -13.68 -8.94 9.13
CA SER A 39 -13.81 -10.06 8.19
C SER A 39 -15.00 -10.94 8.55
N ASP A 40 -15.76 -11.37 7.54
CA ASP A 40 -16.80 -12.38 7.67
C ASP A 40 -16.27 -13.80 7.45
N ILE A 41 -15.03 -14.03 7.88
CA ILE A 41 -14.35 -15.33 7.88
C ILE A 41 -15.30 -16.51 8.16
N SER A 42 -15.11 -17.58 7.39
CA SER A 42 -15.97 -18.78 7.29
C SER A 42 -17.12 -18.66 6.30
N ASN A 43 -17.40 -17.47 5.76
CA ASN A 43 -18.29 -17.30 4.64
C ASN A 43 -17.72 -17.96 3.38
N GLU A 44 -16.57 -17.46 2.94
CA GLU A 44 -15.79 -17.99 1.82
C GLU A 44 -14.35 -18.33 2.27
N PRO A 45 -13.61 -19.14 1.51
CA PRO A 45 -12.25 -19.52 1.89
C PRO A 45 -11.22 -18.37 1.83
N ASP A 46 -11.51 -17.30 1.11
CA ASP A 46 -10.55 -16.25 0.77
C ASP A 46 -10.20 -15.31 1.94
N ASP A 47 -11.11 -15.08 2.89
CA ASP A 47 -10.76 -14.39 4.15
C ASP A 47 -9.63 -15.12 4.89
N ALA A 48 -9.71 -16.45 4.98
CA ALA A 48 -8.68 -17.27 5.63
C ALA A 48 -7.36 -17.22 4.86
N MET A 49 -7.41 -17.21 3.52
CA MET A 49 -6.22 -16.98 2.68
C MET A 49 -5.58 -15.61 2.97
N SER A 50 -6.40 -14.56 3.02
CA SER A 50 -5.96 -13.18 3.30
C SER A 50 -5.37 -13.03 4.70
N PHE A 51 -5.93 -13.70 5.71
CA PHE A 51 -5.32 -13.75 7.04
C PHE A 51 -3.97 -14.45 7.06
N VAL A 52 -3.79 -15.58 6.35
CA VAL A 52 -2.46 -16.22 6.25
C VAL A 52 -1.45 -15.25 5.65
N ARG A 53 -1.81 -14.49 4.61
CA ARG A 53 -0.97 -13.43 4.05
C ARG A 53 -0.64 -12.35 5.09
N LEU A 54 -1.63 -11.82 5.80
CA LEU A 54 -1.43 -10.81 6.85
C LEU A 54 -0.43 -11.30 7.90
N LEU A 55 -0.58 -12.54 8.36
CA LEU A 55 0.25 -13.12 9.42
C LEU A 55 1.73 -13.25 9.01
N VAL A 56 2.01 -13.72 7.79
CA VAL A 56 3.40 -13.82 7.30
C VAL A 56 4.01 -12.47 6.89
N HIS A 57 3.21 -11.40 6.86
CA HIS A 57 3.64 -10.00 6.66
C HIS A 57 3.47 -9.15 7.93
N SER A 58 3.24 -9.76 9.10
CA SER A 58 2.91 -9.01 10.32
C SER A 58 4.09 -8.19 10.88
N ASP A 59 5.32 -8.44 10.43
CA ASP A 59 6.45 -7.53 10.59
C ASP A 59 6.19 -6.15 9.97
N LEU A 60 5.32 -6.06 8.96
CA LEU A 60 5.05 -4.83 8.21
C LEU A 60 3.88 -4.02 8.76
N TYR A 61 3.17 -4.50 9.77
CA TYR A 61 1.94 -3.88 10.27
C TYR A 61 1.93 -3.74 11.79
N ASN A 62 1.21 -2.75 12.30
CA ASN A 62 0.71 -2.76 13.65
C ASN A 62 -0.76 -3.25 13.63
N ILE A 63 -0.99 -4.52 13.94
CA ILE A 63 -2.32 -5.15 13.88
C ILE A 63 -3.05 -4.86 15.19
N THR A 64 -3.97 -3.90 15.16
CA THR A 64 -4.65 -3.40 16.38
C THR A 64 -5.99 -4.09 16.65
N GLY A 65 -6.56 -4.79 15.66
CA GLY A 65 -7.78 -5.58 15.79
C GLY A 65 -7.99 -6.50 14.59
N MET A 66 -8.47 -7.71 14.86
CA MET A 66 -8.97 -8.68 13.88
C MET A 66 -10.36 -9.13 14.32
N VAL A 67 -11.40 -8.63 13.65
CA VAL A 67 -12.78 -8.74 14.14
C VAL A 67 -13.61 -9.58 13.19
N ALA A 68 -14.17 -10.67 13.71
CA ALA A 68 -15.17 -11.45 12.99
C ALA A 68 -16.50 -10.68 12.95
N VAL A 69 -17.01 -10.42 11.74
CA VAL A 69 -18.24 -9.66 11.48
C VAL A 69 -19.20 -10.46 10.59
N THR A 70 -20.38 -9.89 10.35
CA THR A 70 -21.33 -10.42 9.36
C THR A 70 -21.17 -9.68 8.03
N SER A 71 -21.73 -10.25 6.97
CA SER A 71 -21.88 -9.63 5.64
C SER A 71 -23.24 -10.01 5.06
N TYR A 72 -23.50 -9.66 3.80
CA TYR A 72 -24.64 -10.19 3.06
C TYR A 72 -24.58 -11.71 2.93
N TRP A 73 -23.39 -12.25 2.71
CA TRP A 73 -23.13 -13.66 2.49
C TRP A 73 -23.11 -14.47 3.80
N GLN A 74 -22.73 -13.83 4.92
CA GLN A 74 -22.82 -14.39 6.27
C GLN A 74 -23.54 -13.43 7.24
N ASN A 75 -24.88 -13.46 7.24
CA ASN A 75 -25.70 -12.35 7.77
C ASN A 75 -26.12 -12.43 9.26
N SER A 76 -25.82 -13.52 9.95
CA SER A 76 -26.38 -13.79 11.30
C SER A 76 -25.46 -14.59 12.23
N SER A 77 -24.19 -14.75 11.87
CA SER A 77 -23.20 -15.48 12.68
C SER A 77 -21.81 -14.87 12.50
N VAL A 78 -20.95 -15.05 13.50
CA VAL A 78 -19.54 -14.60 13.52
C VAL A 78 -18.66 -15.71 14.07
N TYR A 79 -17.44 -15.85 13.54
CA TYR A 79 -16.53 -16.97 13.85
C TYR A 79 -15.13 -16.52 14.27
N PRO A 80 -14.98 -15.79 15.39
CA PRO A 80 -13.65 -15.35 15.88
C PRO A 80 -12.69 -16.52 16.16
N ASP A 81 -13.22 -17.70 16.49
CA ASP A 81 -12.43 -18.92 16.73
C ASP A 81 -11.60 -19.36 15.51
N GLN A 82 -12.06 -19.04 14.29
CA GLN A 82 -11.28 -19.34 13.08
C GLN A 82 -10.04 -18.44 12.98
N ILE A 83 -10.15 -17.18 13.39
CA ILE A 83 -9.01 -16.26 13.47
C ILE A 83 -8.06 -16.72 14.58
N LEU A 84 -8.57 -17.13 15.75
CA LEU A 84 -7.77 -17.68 16.85
C LEU A 84 -7.01 -18.96 16.45
N ASN A 85 -7.60 -19.81 15.61
CA ASN A 85 -6.90 -20.99 15.09
C ASN A 85 -5.70 -20.59 14.21
N LEU A 86 -5.85 -19.55 13.39
CA LEU A 86 -4.76 -19.00 12.58
C LEU A 86 -3.64 -18.40 13.43
N THR A 87 -3.95 -17.65 14.49
CA THR A 87 -2.92 -17.12 15.41
C THR A 87 -2.18 -18.24 16.15
N THR A 88 -2.88 -19.32 16.51
CA THR A 88 -2.27 -20.52 17.10
C THR A 88 -1.32 -21.22 16.13
N ALA A 89 -1.68 -21.33 14.85
CA ALA A 89 -0.80 -21.91 13.82
C ALA A 89 0.41 -21.00 13.54
N TYR A 90 0.21 -19.68 13.53
CA TYR A 90 1.27 -18.70 13.41
C TYR A 90 2.30 -18.81 14.55
N GLY A 91 1.86 -19.05 15.79
CA GLY A 91 2.75 -19.27 16.93
C GLY A 91 3.72 -20.45 16.77
N LYS A 92 3.44 -21.39 15.85
CA LYS A 92 4.33 -22.51 15.53
C LYS A 92 5.44 -22.15 14.53
N VAL A 93 5.35 -20.98 13.89
CA VAL A 93 6.25 -20.58 12.79
C VAL A 93 6.91 -19.22 13.00
N VAL A 94 6.46 -18.42 13.98
CA VAL A 94 6.98 -17.07 14.24
C VAL A 94 8.48 -17.04 14.53
N ASP A 95 9.03 -18.06 15.18
CA ASP A 95 10.46 -18.16 15.44
C ASP A 95 11.27 -18.25 14.15
N ASN A 96 10.82 -19.03 13.16
CA ASN A 96 11.46 -19.10 11.84
C ASN A 96 11.30 -17.77 11.09
N LEU A 97 10.10 -17.16 11.12
CA LEU A 97 9.87 -15.84 10.51
C LEU A 97 10.84 -14.77 11.06
N ASN A 98 11.08 -14.78 12.38
CA ASN A 98 12.01 -13.86 13.05
C ASN A 98 13.48 -14.07 12.64
N VAL A 99 13.86 -15.24 12.13
CA VAL A 99 15.21 -15.45 11.58
C VAL A 99 15.42 -14.62 10.31
N HIS A 100 14.36 -14.40 9.54
CA HIS A 100 14.41 -13.76 8.22
C HIS A 100 14.04 -12.28 8.23
N SER A 101 13.11 -11.90 9.10
CA SER A 101 12.64 -10.52 9.20
C SER A 101 13.70 -9.61 9.84
N ALA A 102 13.88 -8.42 9.27
CA ALA A 102 14.61 -7.34 9.94
C ALA A 102 13.70 -6.46 10.82
N GLY A 103 12.38 -6.64 10.75
CA GLY A 103 11.40 -6.02 11.63
C GLY A 103 10.95 -6.95 12.77
N GLU A 104 10.32 -6.38 13.79
CA GLU A 104 9.74 -7.14 14.91
C GLU A 104 8.40 -7.77 14.51
N LEU A 105 8.31 -9.10 14.53
CA LEU A 105 7.05 -9.82 14.39
C LEU A 105 6.31 -9.87 15.74
N PRO A 106 4.98 -9.68 15.76
CA PRO A 106 4.18 -9.82 16.96
C PRO A 106 4.15 -11.28 17.45
N THR A 107 3.98 -11.48 18.76
CA THR A 107 3.77 -12.82 19.33
C THR A 107 2.37 -13.35 19.00
N ALA A 108 2.20 -14.68 19.04
CA ALA A 108 0.89 -15.30 18.85
C ALA A 108 -0.11 -14.89 19.92
N GLU A 109 0.34 -14.71 21.17
CA GLU A 109 -0.50 -14.27 22.29
C GLU A 109 -0.99 -12.84 22.08
N TYR A 110 -0.12 -11.95 21.59
CA TYR A 110 -0.52 -10.58 21.23
C TYR A 110 -1.56 -10.62 20.12
N LEU A 111 -1.30 -11.34 19.03
CA LEU A 111 -2.26 -11.44 17.92
C LEU A 111 -3.60 -12.03 18.37
N ALA A 112 -3.60 -13.08 19.19
CA ALA A 112 -4.82 -13.66 19.75
C ALA A 112 -5.59 -12.63 20.60
N SER A 113 -4.90 -11.76 21.35
CA SER A 113 -5.51 -10.70 22.16
C SER A 113 -6.15 -9.57 21.34
N THR A 114 -5.89 -9.50 20.03
CA THR A 114 -6.53 -8.54 19.12
C THR A 114 -7.72 -9.15 18.38
N VAL A 115 -8.02 -10.44 18.60
CA VAL A 115 -9.19 -11.11 18.02
C VAL A 115 -10.45 -10.76 18.81
N HIS A 116 -11.45 -10.24 18.12
CA HIS A 116 -12.74 -9.88 18.70
C HIS A 116 -13.90 -10.28 17.78
N ALA A 117 -15.12 -10.10 18.27
CA ALA A 117 -16.35 -10.34 17.52
C ALA A 117 -17.24 -9.07 17.47
N GLY A 118 -17.83 -8.83 16.31
CA GLY A 118 -18.93 -7.90 16.11
C GLY A 118 -20.28 -8.51 16.54
N GLN A 119 -21.37 -7.78 16.31
CA GLN A 119 -22.71 -8.31 16.53
C GLN A 119 -23.07 -9.37 15.47
N PRO A 120 -23.75 -10.48 15.83
CA PRO A 120 -24.17 -11.52 14.89
C PRO A 120 -25.47 -11.12 14.16
N VAL A 121 -25.54 -9.90 13.65
CA VAL A 121 -26.70 -9.37 12.92
C VAL A 121 -26.25 -8.55 11.72
N TYR A 122 -27.02 -8.65 10.64
CA TYR A 122 -26.73 -8.01 9.38
C TYR A 122 -26.79 -6.47 9.44
N GLY A 123 -25.69 -5.84 9.03
CA GLY A 123 -25.65 -4.42 8.70
C GLY A 123 -26.20 -3.52 9.79
N THR A 124 -27.11 -2.62 9.42
CA THR A 124 -27.65 -1.58 10.31
C THR A 124 -28.47 -2.12 11.49
N ALA A 125 -28.80 -3.42 11.51
CA ALA A 125 -29.41 -4.04 12.68
C ALA A 125 -28.46 -4.05 13.90
N ALA A 126 -27.14 -3.87 13.70
CA ALA A 126 -26.17 -3.74 14.78
C ALA A 126 -26.16 -2.34 15.42
N LEU A 127 -26.85 -1.35 14.85
CA LEU A 127 -26.85 0.03 15.37
C LEU A 127 -27.82 0.19 16.53
N GLY A 128 -27.39 0.91 17.57
CA GLY A 128 -28.25 1.24 18.72
C GLY A 128 -28.60 0.05 19.62
N THR A 129 -27.84 -1.04 19.54
CA THR A 129 -27.90 -2.15 20.50
C THR A 129 -27.58 -1.64 21.91
N SER A 130 -28.13 -2.30 22.93
CA SER A 130 -27.95 -1.86 24.32
C SER A 130 -26.51 -2.02 24.83
N ASN A 131 -25.77 -2.99 24.30
CA ASN A 131 -24.39 -3.28 24.65
C ASN A 131 -23.54 -3.32 23.38
N LEU A 132 -22.40 -2.64 23.41
CA LEU A 132 -21.39 -2.72 22.35
C LEU A 132 -20.82 -4.14 22.24
N SER A 133 -20.58 -4.58 21.02
CA SER A 133 -19.78 -5.77 20.77
C SER A 133 -18.34 -5.59 21.26
N SER A 134 -17.65 -6.72 21.46
CA SER A 134 -16.22 -6.70 21.83
C SER A 134 -15.36 -6.02 20.76
N GLY A 135 -15.71 -6.18 19.47
CA GLY A 135 -15.05 -5.52 18.36
C GLY A 135 -15.24 -4.00 18.38
N ALA A 136 -16.47 -3.52 18.57
CA ALA A 136 -16.75 -2.08 18.63
C ALA A 136 -16.07 -1.43 19.84
N THR A 137 -16.07 -2.10 20.98
CA THR A 137 -15.37 -1.65 22.19
C THR A 137 -13.86 -1.57 21.95
N ARG A 138 -13.27 -2.58 21.30
CA ARG A 138 -11.85 -2.58 20.93
C ARG A 138 -11.52 -1.44 19.99
N LEU A 139 -12.31 -1.23 18.93
CA LEU A 139 -12.08 -0.16 17.97
C LEU A 139 -12.06 1.21 18.66
N ILE A 140 -13.05 1.49 19.50
CA ILE A 140 -13.12 2.75 20.25
C ILE A 140 -11.87 2.93 21.13
N ALA A 141 -11.48 1.89 21.87
CA ALA A 141 -10.31 1.95 22.74
C ALA A 141 -9.00 2.18 21.97
N VAL A 142 -8.83 1.51 20.82
CA VAL A 142 -7.66 1.70 19.95
C VAL A 142 -7.60 3.14 19.47
N VAL A 143 -8.68 3.64 18.86
CA VAL A 143 -8.70 4.99 18.29
C VAL A 143 -8.50 6.04 19.38
N ASP A 144 -9.11 5.89 20.56
CA ASP A 144 -8.94 6.84 21.67
C ASP A 144 -7.49 6.91 22.18
N ALA A 145 -6.78 5.80 22.17
CA ALA A 145 -5.38 5.73 22.60
C ALA A 145 -4.40 6.28 21.56
N MET A 146 -4.81 6.42 20.29
CA MET A 146 -3.95 6.90 19.22
C MET A 146 -3.70 8.42 19.30
N PRO A 147 -2.44 8.87 19.08
CA PRO A 147 -2.12 10.27 18.78
C PRO A 147 -2.97 10.83 17.62
N ASP A 148 -3.11 12.16 17.58
CA ASP A 148 -4.02 12.82 16.63
C ASP A 148 -3.50 12.85 15.19
N ASP A 149 -2.19 12.70 15.02
CA ASP A 149 -1.47 12.62 13.74
C ASP A 149 -1.32 11.17 13.24
N GLU A 150 -1.84 10.20 13.99
CA GLU A 150 -1.84 8.79 13.60
C GLU A 150 -3.09 8.40 12.81
N ILE A 151 -2.89 7.46 11.88
CA ILE A 151 -3.93 6.93 11.00
C ILE A 151 -4.18 5.46 11.35
N LEU A 152 -5.45 5.10 11.47
CA LEU A 152 -5.94 3.73 11.55
C LEU A 152 -6.60 3.34 10.23
N HIS A 153 -6.00 2.37 9.54
CA HIS A 153 -6.56 1.78 8.33
C HIS A 153 -7.54 0.67 8.70
N ILE A 154 -8.84 0.96 8.57
CA ILE A 154 -9.92 -0.01 8.68
C ILE A 154 -10.04 -0.76 7.36
N GLN A 155 -9.90 -2.09 7.41
CA GLN A 155 -10.03 -2.96 6.25
C GLN A 155 -11.32 -3.77 6.40
N ALA A 156 -12.30 -3.51 5.53
CA ALA A 156 -13.59 -4.19 5.54
C ALA A 156 -13.58 -5.29 4.46
N TRP A 157 -13.33 -6.52 4.89
CA TRP A 157 -13.34 -7.73 4.06
C TRP A 157 -14.76 -8.29 3.96
N GLY A 158 -15.55 -8.16 5.05
CA GLY A 158 -16.98 -8.46 5.07
C GLY A 158 -17.86 -7.22 5.18
N GLY A 159 -18.88 -7.29 6.04
CA GLY A 159 -19.72 -6.13 6.35
C GLY A 159 -19.03 -5.12 7.27
N MET A 160 -19.68 -3.96 7.43
CA MET A 160 -19.21 -2.84 8.24
C MET A 160 -20.04 -2.63 9.51
N ASN A 161 -20.93 -3.57 9.84
CA ASN A 161 -21.81 -3.52 11.00
C ASN A 161 -21.10 -3.15 12.32
N MET A 162 -19.90 -3.69 12.59
CA MET A 162 -19.13 -3.36 13.80
C MET A 162 -18.60 -1.92 13.80
N LEU A 163 -18.07 -1.43 12.67
CA LEU A 163 -17.69 -0.01 12.54
C LEU A 163 -18.91 0.90 12.69
N GLY A 164 -20.03 0.51 12.07
CA GLY A 164 -21.28 1.24 12.20
C GLY A 164 -21.75 1.34 13.64
N GLU A 165 -21.74 0.22 14.37
CA GLU A 165 -22.08 0.14 15.79
C GLU A 165 -21.21 1.10 16.62
N ALA A 166 -19.89 1.06 16.43
CA ALA A 166 -18.96 1.93 17.13
C ALA A 166 -19.26 3.42 16.86
N LEU A 167 -19.40 3.81 15.59
CA LEU A 167 -19.64 5.20 15.23
C LEU A 167 -21.02 5.71 15.64
N PHE A 168 -22.05 4.84 15.60
CA PHE A 168 -23.36 5.17 16.14
C PHE A 168 -23.29 5.46 17.63
N HIS A 169 -22.58 4.63 18.40
CA HIS A 169 -22.37 4.87 19.82
C HIS A 169 -21.61 6.18 20.08
N ILE A 170 -20.51 6.43 19.35
CA ILE A 170 -19.71 7.65 19.45
C ILE A 170 -20.57 8.90 19.18
N GLN A 171 -21.39 8.87 18.13
CA GLN A 171 -22.27 9.97 17.77
C GLN A 171 -23.28 10.34 18.88
N HIS A 172 -23.71 9.37 19.69
CA HIS A 172 -24.69 9.58 20.76
C HIS A 172 -24.09 9.77 22.16
N SER A 173 -22.79 9.49 22.33
CA SER A 173 -22.12 9.54 23.63
C SER A 173 -21.10 10.67 23.76
N ARG A 174 -20.68 11.29 22.66
CA ARG A 174 -19.62 12.30 22.63
C ARG A 174 -20.07 13.66 22.12
N VAL A 175 -19.30 14.68 22.46
CA VAL A 175 -19.51 16.04 21.94
C VAL A 175 -18.85 16.22 20.56
N PRO A 176 -19.29 17.19 19.72
CA PRO A 176 -18.89 17.27 18.31
C PRO A 176 -17.38 17.26 18.05
N HIS A 177 -16.58 17.99 18.84
CA HIS A 177 -15.14 18.06 18.61
C HIS A 177 -14.41 16.74 18.92
N GLU A 178 -14.93 15.92 19.82
CA GLU A 178 -14.41 14.58 20.11
C GLU A 178 -14.75 13.61 18.99
N ILE A 179 -15.95 13.73 18.41
CA ILE A 179 -16.35 12.97 17.21
C ILE A 179 -15.42 13.32 16.06
N ASP A 180 -15.25 14.61 15.74
CA ASP A 180 -14.37 15.06 14.65
C ASP A 180 -12.94 14.56 14.84
N ARG A 181 -12.42 14.60 16.07
CA ARG A 181 -11.09 14.08 16.41
C ARG A 181 -11.00 12.56 16.21
N PHE A 182 -12.04 11.81 16.53
CA PHE A 182 -12.10 10.37 16.30
C PHE A 182 -12.11 10.04 14.81
N LEU A 183 -12.99 10.70 14.04
CA LEU A 183 -13.20 10.43 12.62
C LEU A 183 -11.96 10.74 11.76
N ARG A 184 -11.21 11.81 12.09
CA ARG A 184 -9.99 12.19 11.35
C ARG A 184 -8.89 11.13 11.37
N LYS A 185 -8.89 10.23 12.36
CA LYS A 185 -7.91 9.14 12.47
C LYS A 185 -8.26 7.92 11.61
N LEU A 186 -9.47 7.85 11.05
CA LEU A 186 -9.92 6.67 10.32
C LEU A 186 -9.65 6.79 8.83
N ARG A 187 -9.21 5.70 8.21
CA ARG A 187 -9.20 5.51 6.76
C ARG A 187 -9.83 4.17 6.46
N ILE A 188 -10.87 4.13 5.64
CA ILE A 188 -11.61 2.91 5.34
C ILE A 188 -11.23 2.42 3.95
N TYR A 189 -10.89 1.13 3.85
CA TYR A 189 -10.83 0.40 2.59
C TYR A 189 -11.87 -0.72 2.65
N ALA A 190 -12.92 -0.60 1.85
CA ALA A 190 -13.98 -1.59 1.75
C ALA A 190 -13.84 -2.42 0.46
N ILE A 191 -13.80 -3.75 0.59
CA ILE A 191 -13.83 -4.72 -0.51
C ILE A 191 -15.26 -4.77 -1.04
N SER A 192 -15.60 -3.72 -1.79
CA SER A 192 -16.98 -3.30 -2.04
C SER A 192 -17.76 -3.09 -0.72
N ASP A 193 -19.03 -2.69 -0.82
CA ASP A 193 -19.92 -2.66 0.35
C ASP A 193 -20.67 -4.00 0.43
N GLN A 194 -20.40 -4.80 1.45
CA GLN A 194 -21.05 -6.11 1.63
C GLN A 194 -22.21 -6.10 2.63
N ASP A 195 -22.60 -4.92 3.13
CA ASP A 195 -23.85 -4.72 3.86
C ASP A 195 -24.42 -3.32 3.61
N ASN A 196 -25.52 -2.99 4.27
CA ASN A 196 -26.15 -1.67 4.13
C ASN A 196 -25.50 -0.57 5.01
N VAL A 197 -24.45 -0.87 5.76
CA VAL A 197 -23.76 0.09 6.64
C VAL A 197 -22.79 0.95 5.85
N GLY A 198 -22.17 0.43 4.78
CA GLY A 198 -21.30 1.23 3.91
C GLY A 198 -21.98 2.48 3.34
N GLN A 199 -23.21 2.34 2.85
CA GLN A 199 -24.02 3.49 2.39
C GLN A 199 -24.36 4.45 3.54
N TRP A 200 -24.72 3.91 4.72
CA TRP A 200 -25.03 4.72 5.89
C TRP A 200 -23.81 5.54 6.33
N LEU A 201 -22.62 4.92 6.43
CA LEU A 201 -21.36 5.57 6.78
C LEU A 201 -21.03 6.73 5.84
N ARG A 202 -21.07 6.50 4.52
CA ARG A 202 -20.77 7.53 3.52
C ARG A 202 -21.75 8.72 3.55
N THR A 203 -22.97 8.50 4.04
CA THR A 203 -23.98 9.55 4.18
C THR A 203 -23.90 10.27 5.52
N THR A 204 -23.61 9.55 6.60
CA THR A 204 -23.63 10.07 7.99
C THR A 204 -22.29 10.64 8.43
N PHE A 205 -21.17 10.08 7.96
CA PHE A 205 -19.81 10.52 8.29
C PHE A 205 -18.98 10.80 7.02
N PRO A 206 -19.41 11.78 6.20
CA PRO A 206 -18.83 12.01 4.88
C PRO A 206 -17.38 12.53 4.93
N SER A 207 -16.87 12.91 6.10
CA SER A 207 -15.50 13.35 6.32
C SER A 207 -14.48 12.21 6.42
N ILE A 208 -14.91 10.96 6.65
CA ILE A 208 -13.98 9.82 6.72
C ILE A 208 -13.52 9.48 5.30
N PRO A 209 -12.21 9.44 5.01
CA PRO A 209 -11.73 8.95 3.73
C PRO A 209 -12.05 7.46 3.55
N TYR A 210 -12.70 7.15 2.44
CA TYR A 210 -13.36 5.86 2.21
C TYR A 210 -13.09 5.36 0.80
N ILE A 211 -12.27 4.32 0.66
CA ILE A 211 -12.02 3.61 -0.60
C ILE A 211 -13.07 2.52 -0.78
N VAL A 212 -13.72 2.50 -1.94
CA VAL A 212 -14.70 1.46 -2.30
C VAL A 212 -14.91 1.33 -3.80
N SER A 213 -15.06 0.10 -4.27
CA SER A 213 -15.54 -0.17 -5.62
C SER A 213 -17.06 -0.02 -5.68
N LEU A 214 -17.55 1.01 -6.38
CA LEU A 214 -18.99 1.27 -6.55
C LEU A 214 -19.51 0.67 -7.85
N HIS A 215 -20.39 -0.32 -7.72
CA HIS A 215 -21.04 -1.00 -8.83
C HIS A 215 -22.47 -1.40 -8.43
N GLY A 216 -23.24 -1.93 -9.39
CA GLY A 216 -24.54 -2.55 -9.07
C GLY A 216 -24.38 -3.72 -8.11
N TRP A 217 -25.40 -4.06 -7.32
CA TRP A 217 -25.31 -5.17 -6.37
C TRP A 217 -24.81 -6.45 -7.05
N ASN A 218 -23.77 -7.08 -6.48
CA ASN A 218 -23.15 -8.30 -6.97
C ASN A 218 -22.45 -8.21 -8.36
N GLU A 219 -22.30 -7.01 -8.95
CA GLU A 219 -21.53 -6.79 -10.18
C GLU A 219 -20.01 -6.67 -9.91
N TYR A 220 -19.47 -7.61 -9.13
CA TYR A 220 -18.07 -7.56 -8.64
C TYR A 220 -17.03 -7.56 -9.75
N GLY A 221 -17.35 -8.07 -10.95
CA GLY A 221 -16.45 -8.03 -12.10
C GLY A 221 -16.05 -6.61 -12.54
N MET A 222 -16.74 -5.56 -12.06
CA MET A 222 -16.35 -4.17 -12.27
C MET A 222 -15.30 -3.66 -11.28
N ALA A 223 -15.15 -4.33 -10.13
CA ALA A 223 -14.40 -3.83 -9.00
C ALA A 223 -12.89 -4.01 -9.18
N ALA A 224 -12.11 -3.00 -8.77
CA ALA A 224 -10.65 -3.03 -8.84
C ALA A 224 -10.06 -4.26 -8.12
N TRP A 225 -10.55 -4.59 -6.92
CA TRP A 225 -10.04 -5.67 -6.07
C TRP A 225 -10.04 -7.04 -6.75
N THR A 226 -10.95 -7.28 -7.70
CA THR A 226 -10.96 -8.52 -8.49
C THR A 226 -9.69 -8.71 -9.32
N GLY A 227 -8.90 -7.65 -9.57
CA GLY A 227 -7.57 -7.75 -10.15
C GLY A 227 -6.60 -8.65 -9.36
N MET A 228 -6.89 -8.99 -8.10
CA MET A 228 -6.10 -9.97 -7.36
C MET A 228 -6.01 -11.32 -8.09
N SER A 229 -7.15 -11.85 -8.56
CA SER A 229 -7.23 -13.21 -9.12
C SER A 229 -8.50 -13.53 -9.94
N GLY A 230 -9.33 -12.53 -10.23
CA GLY A 230 -10.68 -12.70 -10.74
C GLY A 230 -10.81 -12.73 -12.26
N GLU A 231 -9.73 -12.59 -13.04
CA GLU A 231 -9.81 -12.38 -14.49
C GLU A 231 -10.53 -13.52 -15.22
N LYS A 232 -10.33 -14.76 -14.75
CA LYS A 232 -10.96 -15.95 -15.31
C LYS A 232 -12.42 -16.07 -14.88
N TYR A 233 -12.73 -15.77 -13.63
CA TYR A 233 -14.07 -15.94 -13.05
C TYR A 233 -15.03 -14.85 -13.53
N TYR A 234 -14.61 -13.59 -13.51
CA TYR A 234 -15.40 -12.42 -13.89
C TYR A 234 -15.22 -11.98 -15.35
N ASN A 235 -14.38 -12.68 -16.12
CA ASN A 235 -14.21 -12.49 -17.56
C ASN A 235 -13.72 -11.08 -17.98
N PHE A 236 -12.59 -10.64 -17.43
CA PHE A 236 -11.91 -9.40 -17.81
C PHE A 236 -10.43 -9.65 -18.13
N ASP A 237 -9.77 -8.72 -18.81
CA ASP A 237 -8.32 -8.67 -19.09
C ASP A 237 -7.59 -10.01 -19.37
N HIS A 238 -8.21 -10.93 -20.11
CA HIS A 238 -7.59 -12.22 -20.44
C HIS A 238 -6.25 -12.03 -21.16
N GLY A 239 -5.18 -12.61 -20.62
CA GLY A 239 -3.82 -12.45 -21.13
C GLY A 239 -3.10 -11.18 -20.67
N GLY A 240 -3.76 -10.35 -19.83
CA GLY A 240 -3.17 -9.26 -19.08
C GLY A 240 -2.17 -9.80 -18.04
N PRO A 241 -2.65 -10.34 -16.90
CA PRO A 241 -1.80 -10.94 -15.87
C PRO A 241 -1.47 -12.42 -16.14
N ASP A 242 -0.54 -12.97 -15.36
CA ASP A 242 -0.28 -14.41 -15.33
C ASP A 242 -1.31 -15.11 -14.42
N THR A 243 -2.25 -15.82 -15.03
CA THR A 243 -3.29 -16.58 -14.32
C THR A 243 -2.74 -17.83 -13.62
N SER A 244 -1.55 -18.32 -14.00
CA SER A 244 -0.97 -19.52 -13.35
C SER A 244 -0.61 -19.27 -11.88
N LEU A 245 -0.29 -18.02 -11.53
CA LEU A 245 0.09 -17.56 -10.19
C LEU A 245 -1.07 -17.54 -9.18
N VAL A 246 -2.31 -17.75 -9.64
CA VAL A 246 -3.53 -17.74 -8.82
C VAL A 246 -4.33 -19.04 -9.00
N SER A 247 -3.64 -20.13 -9.33
CA SER A 247 -4.24 -21.46 -9.52
C SER A 247 -4.08 -22.35 -8.28
N ASP A 248 -4.96 -23.33 -8.11
CA ASP A 248 -4.84 -24.35 -7.05
C ASP A 248 -3.45 -25.04 -7.07
N ALA A 249 -2.91 -25.30 -8.26
CA ALA A 249 -1.59 -25.90 -8.43
C ALA A 249 -0.47 -24.99 -7.89
N TYR A 250 -0.61 -23.67 -8.07
CA TYR A 250 0.35 -22.69 -7.56
C TYR A 250 0.24 -22.55 -6.03
N ILE A 251 -0.96 -22.34 -5.48
CA ILE A 251 -1.13 -22.20 -4.03
C ILE A 251 -0.71 -23.48 -3.30
N LYS A 252 -0.98 -24.66 -3.87
CA LYS A 252 -0.55 -25.93 -3.28
C LYS A 252 0.97 -26.06 -3.19
N ARG A 253 1.68 -25.58 -4.22
CA ARG A 253 3.13 -25.63 -4.29
C ARG A 253 3.80 -24.58 -3.41
N ASN A 254 3.20 -23.40 -3.29
CA ASN A 254 3.89 -22.23 -2.76
C ASN A 254 3.34 -21.75 -1.42
N PHE A 255 2.03 -21.87 -1.16
CA PHE A 255 1.36 -21.27 0.00
C PHE A 255 0.87 -22.31 1.01
N GLN A 256 0.41 -23.48 0.55
CA GLN A 256 -0.14 -24.53 1.40
C GLN A 256 0.94 -25.40 2.07
N LEU A 257 1.96 -24.77 2.65
CA LEU A 257 3.14 -25.43 3.20
C LEU A 257 3.29 -25.19 4.70
N GLY A 258 3.71 -26.22 5.43
CA GLY A 258 3.98 -26.14 6.87
C GLY A 258 2.74 -25.91 7.73
N PRO A 259 2.93 -25.63 9.04
CA PRO A 259 1.83 -25.52 9.99
C PRO A 259 0.83 -24.41 9.64
N LEU A 260 1.31 -23.19 9.35
CA LEU A 260 0.44 -22.07 9.02
C LEU A 260 -0.14 -22.19 7.60
N GLY A 261 0.68 -22.53 6.60
CA GLY A 261 0.20 -22.68 5.22
C GLY A 261 -0.80 -23.81 5.05
N SER A 262 -0.79 -24.86 5.89
CA SER A 262 -1.83 -25.90 5.88
C SER A 262 -3.24 -25.39 6.18
N LEU A 263 -3.37 -24.20 6.77
CA LEU A 263 -4.65 -23.51 6.98
C LEU A 263 -5.03 -22.58 5.83
N TYR A 264 -4.20 -22.45 4.79
CA TYR A 264 -4.56 -21.74 3.56
C TYR A 264 -5.46 -22.67 2.71
N PRO A 265 -6.78 -22.41 2.59
CA PRO A 265 -7.71 -23.33 1.94
C PRO A 265 -7.55 -23.37 0.41
N ASN A 266 -8.30 -24.25 -0.25
CA ASN A 266 -8.39 -24.26 -1.72
C ASN A 266 -9.30 -23.14 -2.21
N ILE A 267 -9.14 -22.75 -3.48
CA ILE A 267 -9.96 -21.71 -4.10
C ILE A 267 -11.39 -22.24 -4.31
N ALA A 268 -12.39 -21.46 -3.89
CA ALA A 268 -13.80 -21.74 -4.19
C ALA A 268 -14.35 -20.83 -5.29
N VAL A 269 -14.09 -19.52 -5.19
CA VAL A 269 -14.55 -18.49 -6.14
C VAL A 269 -13.36 -17.85 -6.82
N ILE A 270 -12.65 -16.98 -6.09
CA ILE A 270 -11.34 -16.44 -6.48
C ILE A 270 -10.36 -16.53 -5.30
N MET A 271 -9.08 -16.26 -5.54
CA MET A 271 -8.03 -16.30 -4.52
C MET A 271 -7.91 -14.92 -3.84
N GLU A 272 -8.06 -14.88 -2.51
CA GLU A 272 -7.78 -13.71 -1.67
C GLU A 272 -8.47 -12.40 -2.13
N GLY A 273 -9.80 -12.39 -2.28
CA GLY A 273 -10.56 -11.20 -2.71
C GLY A 273 -10.27 -9.96 -1.86
N ASP A 274 -9.93 -10.15 -0.59
CA ASP A 274 -9.76 -9.06 0.38
C ASP A 274 -8.35 -8.53 0.54
N SER A 275 -7.36 -9.32 0.14
CA SER A 275 -5.94 -8.96 0.26
C SER A 275 -5.56 -7.63 -0.41
N PRO A 276 -6.23 -7.12 -1.46
CA PRO A 276 -6.01 -5.76 -1.94
C PRO A 276 -6.02 -4.68 -0.85
N SER A 277 -6.86 -4.79 0.19
CA SER A 277 -6.89 -3.83 1.30
C SER A 277 -5.62 -3.87 2.16
N LEU A 278 -5.05 -5.06 2.38
CA LEU A 278 -3.74 -5.25 3.01
C LEU A 278 -2.63 -4.67 2.12
N LEU A 279 -2.62 -5.10 0.87
CA LEU A 279 -1.62 -4.71 -0.13
C LEU A 279 -1.67 -3.21 -0.46
N HIS A 280 -2.76 -2.52 -0.14
CA HIS A 280 -2.85 -1.08 -0.27
C HIS A 280 -1.93 -0.35 0.72
N THR A 281 -1.77 -0.93 1.92
CA THR A 281 -1.03 -0.34 3.04
C THR A 281 0.33 -1.01 3.30
N ILE A 282 0.75 -2.00 2.51
CA ILE A 282 2.08 -2.60 2.69
C ILE A 282 3.18 -1.57 2.34
N GLN A 283 4.19 -1.43 3.20
CA GLN A 283 5.31 -0.51 2.96
C GLN A 283 6.44 -1.16 2.16
N ASN A 284 6.22 -1.27 0.85
CA ASN A 284 7.19 -1.79 -0.13
C ASN A 284 7.91 -0.68 -0.92
N GLY A 285 7.63 0.60 -0.61
CA GLY A 285 8.15 1.79 -1.28
C GLY A 285 7.41 2.23 -2.55
N LEU A 286 6.33 1.54 -2.92
CA LEU A 286 5.47 1.87 -4.08
C LEU A 286 4.16 2.54 -3.66
N ASN A 287 3.53 2.00 -2.63
CA ASN A 287 2.13 2.23 -2.32
C ASN A 287 1.87 3.62 -1.75
N GLY A 288 0.75 4.22 -2.15
CA GLY A 288 0.27 5.46 -1.54
C GLY A 288 -0.53 5.27 -0.24
N GLY A 289 -1.10 4.08 -0.01
CA GLY A 289 -1.95 3.82 1.15
C GLY A 289 -1.33 4.13 2.52
N PRO A 290 -0.06 3.75 2.81
CA PRO A 290 0.59 4.09 4.07
C PRO A 290 0.71 5.60 4.34
N PHE A 291 0.57 6.41 3.29
CA PHE A 291 0.74 7.86 3.31
C PHE A 291 -0.55 8.61 2.98
N ASP A 292 -1.69 7.93 3.02
CA ASP A 292 -3.02 8.51 2.72
C ASP A 292 -3.15 9.10 1.31
N HIS A 293 -2.52 8.44 0.33
CA HIS A 293 -2.59 8.80 -1.09
C HIS A 293 -3.20 7.68 -1.95
N PRO A 294 -4.53 7.44 -1.89
CA PRO A 294 -5.17 6.39 -2.69
C PRO A 294 -4.97 6.55 -4.21
N GLU A 295 -4.75 7.78 -4.66
CA GLU A 295 -4.55 8.15 -6.06
C GLU A 295 -3.17 7.80 -6.60
N TRP A 296 -2.20 7.52 -5.74
CA TRP A 296 -0.85 7.12 -6.16
C TRP A 296 -0.79 5.71 -6.72
N GLY A 297 -1.71 4.84 -6.32
CA GLY A 297 -1.72 3.44 -6.72
C GLY A 297 -0.65 2.61 -6.02
N GLY A 298 -0.69 1.31 -6.27
CA GLY A 298 0.17 0.33 -5.62
C GLY A 298 -0.39 -1.07 -5.73
N TRP A 299 0.15 -2.00 -4.93
CA TRP A 299 -0.26 -3.41 -4.93
C TRP A 299 -1.74 -3.61 -4.58
N GLY A 300 -2.33 -2.71 -3.78
CA GLY A 300 -3.75 -2.72 -3.45
C GLY A 300 -4.65 -1.91 -4.38
N GLY A 301 -4.15 -1.45 -5.53
CA GLY A 301 -4.91 -0.71 -6.54
C GLY A 301 -4.79 0.80 -6.41
N ARG A 302 -5.48 1.52 -7.32
CA ARG A 302 -5.48 2.97 -7.40
C ARG A 302 -6.90 3.52 -7.41
N TYR A 303 -7.13 4.59 -6.66
CA TYR A 303 -8.46 5.14 -6.42
C TYR A 303 -8.45 6.66 -6.55
N LYS A 304 -9.48 7.23 -7.14
CA LYS A 304 -9.63 8.69 -7.25
C LYS A 304 -10.86 9.14 -6.48
N LEU A 305 -10.75 10.32 -5.89
CA LEU A 305 -11.86 10.97 -5.22
C LEU A 305 -13.04 11.11 -6.19
N LEU A 306 -14.18 10.56 -5.79
CA LEU A 306 -15.41 10.52 -6.59
C LEU A 306 -16.00 11.92 -6.77
N ASP A 307 -15.98 12.71 -5.70
CA ASP A 307 -16.46 14.09 -5.68
C ASP A 307 -15.30 15.04 -5.35
N VAL A 308 -14.76 15.70 -6.38
CA VAL A 308 -13.66 16.67 -6.23
C VAL A 308 -14.02 17.88 -5.37
N THR A 309 -15.32 18.14 -5.12
CA THR A 309 -15.74 19.20 -4.19
C THR A 309 -15.54 18.83 -2.72
N ARG A 310 -15.20 17.56 -2.43
CA ARG A 310 -14.96 17.00 -1.08
C ARG A 310 -16.16 17.17 -0.15
N GLN A 311 -17.39 17.14 -0.67
CA GLN A 311 -18.57 17.01 0.20
C GLN A 311 -18.64 15.63 0.83
N THR A 312 -18.09 14.62 0.13
CA THR A 312 -17.78 13.30 0.68
C THR A 312 -16.34 12.94 0.33
N MET A 313 -15.62 12.31 1.25
CA MET A 313 -14.25 11.83 1.05
C MET A 313 -14.24 10.39 0.50
N VAL A 314 -15.10 10.10 -0.49
CA VAL A 314 -15.22 8.78 -1.09
C VAL A 314 -14.30 8.66 -2.29
N TYR A 315 -13.45 7.64 -2.29
CA TYR A 315 -12.55 7.27 -3.37
C TYR A 315 -13.09 6.02 -4.07
N SER A 316 -13.13 6.06 -5.40
CA SER A 316 -13.61 4.97 -6.24
C SER A 316 -12.53 4.54 -7.22
N ASP A 317 -12.71 3.34 -7.77
CA ASP A 317 -11.81 2.70 -8.73
C ASP A 317 -11.26 3.66 -9.80
N ALA A 318 -9.93 3.70 -9.94
CA ALA A 318 -9.23 4.36 -11.02
C ALA A 318 -8.62 3.31 -11.96
N ARG A 319 -8.50 3.63 -13.24
CA ARG A 319 -8.00 2.69 -14.26
C ARG A 319 -6.55 2.94 -14.58
N ASP A 320 -5.79 1.87 -14.71
CA ASP A 320 -4.42 1.92 -15.21
C ASP A 320 -4.35 1.40 -16.64
N GLU A 321 -3.33 1.86 -17.37
CA GLU A 321 -3.04 1.35 -18.71
C GLU A 321 -1.78 0.49 -18.66
N VAL A 322 -1.93 -0.80 -18.96
CA VAL A 322 -0.87 -1.79 -18.74
C VAL A 322 -0.78 -2.73 -19.94
N ALA A 323 0.44 -2.92 -20.45
CA ALA A 323 0.72 -3.94 -21.45
C ALA A 323 0.67 -5.34 -20.81
N GLY A 324 -0.21 -6.19 -21.32
CA GLY A 324 -0.37 -7.57 -20.87
C GLY A 324 0.80 -8.47 -21.23
N LEU A 325 0.80 -9.68 -20.67
CA LEU A 325 1.83 -10.68 -20.91
C LEU A 325 1.69 -11.33 -22.29
N ILE A 326 0.47 -11.58 -22.75
CA ILE A 326 0.19 -12.19 -24.05
C ILE A 326 0.17 -11.11 -25.13
N ASN A 327 1.03 -11.26 -26.14
CA ASN A 327 1.13 -10.38 -27.32
C ASN A 327 1.35 -8.88 -27.03
N LYS A 328 1.65 -8.51 -25.77
CA LYS A 328 1.77 -7.12 -25.31
C LYS A 328 0.52 -6.27 -25.62
N GLN A 329 -0.65 -6.88 -25.64
CA GLN A 329 -1.92 -6.15 -25.75
C GLN A 329 -2.07 -5.18 -24.58
N THR A 330 -2.43 -3.93 -24.86
CA THR A 330 -2.70 -2.95 -23.83
C THR A 330 -4.09 -3.15 -23.24
N PHE A 331 -4.19 -3.15 -21.92
CA PHE A 331 -5.42 -3.20 -21.14
C PHE A 331 -5.60 -1.90 -20.36
N THR A 332 -6.83 -1.39 -20.32
CA THR A 332 -7.18 -0.16 -19.60
C THR A 332 -8.37 -0.42 -18.67
N SER A 333 -8.08 -0.81 -17.43
CA SER A 333 -9.09 -1.28 -16.47
C SER A 333 -8.72 -0.90 -15.03
N SER A 334 -9.67 -0.97 -14.11
CA SER A 334 -9.40 -0.75 -12.68
C SER A 334 -8.63 -1.91 -12.08
N GLN A 335 -8.90 -3.12 -12.55
CA GLN A 335 -8.22 -4.36 -12.18
C GLN A 335 -6.73 -4.31 -12.57
N ALA A 336 -6.39 -3.66 -13.68
CA ALA A 336 -5.01 -3.46 -14.11
C ALA A 336 -4.17 -2.66 -13.11
N SER A 337 -4.80 -1.83 -12.27
CA SER A 337 -4.10 -1.14 -11.18
C SER A 337 -3.57 -2.09 -10.10
N ILE A 338 -4.11 -3.32 -10.04
CA ILE A 338 -3.69 -4.39 -9.10
C ILE A 338 -2.88 -5.46 -9.82
N TRP A 339 -3.43 -6.08 -10.87
CA TRP A 339 -2.82 -7.29 -11.45
C TRP A 339 -1.48 -7.02 -12.12
N ARG A 340 -1.17 -5.76 -12.47
CA ARG A 340 0.16 -5.35 -12.95
C ARG A 340 1.29 -5.65 -11.96
N TRP A 341 0.96 -5.82 -10.69
CA TRP A 341 1.91 -6.12 -9.61
C TRP A 341 1.90 -7.59 -9.19
N ARG A 342 1.13 -8.45 -9.87
CA ARG A 342 0.86 -9.82 -9.42
C ARG A 342 2.07 -10.67 -9.16
N GLN A 343 3.02 -10.67 -10.10
CA GLN A 343 4.24 -11.44 -9.91
C GLN A 343 4.93 -11.07 -8.59
N ALA A 344 5.06 -9.77 -8.31
CA ALA A 344 5.78 -9.27 -7.15
C ALA A 344 5.12 -9.65 -5.81
N TYR A 345 3.81 -9.47 -5.66
CA TYR A 345 3.13 -9.83 -4.40
C TYR A 345 2.95 -11.34 -4.21
N GLN A 346 3.00 -12.14 -5.28
CA GLN A 346 2.97 -13.61 -5.18
C GLN A 346 4.34 -14.20 -4.89
N ASP A 347 5.41 -13.64 -5.44
CA ASP A 347 6.76 -14.06 -5.12
C ASP A 347 7.11 -13.71 -3.67
N GLU A 348 6.75 -12.51 -3.19
CA GLU A 348 6.97 -12.15 -1.78
C GLU A 348 6.17 -13.04 -0.83
N MET A 349 4.91 -13.34 -1.14
CA MET A 349 4.12 -14.29 -0.36
C MET A 349 4.78 -15.68 -0.33
N SER A 350 5.24 -16.17 -1.47
CA SER A 350 5.91 -17.47 -1.57
C SER A 350 7.19 -17.49 -0.74
N ALA A 351 8.02 -16.45 -0.83
CA ALA A 351 9.24 -16.31 -0.04
C ALA A 351 8.94 -16.27 1.47
N ARG A 352 7.91 -15.53 1.89
CA ARG A 352 7.50 -15.45 3.30
C ARG A 352 6.88 -16.73 3.83
N ILE A 353 6.19 -17.51 2.98
CA ILE A 353 5.79 -18.88 3.35
C ILE A 353 7.02 -19.78 3.51
N GLN A 354 8.05 -19.68 2.65
CA GLN A 354 9.30 -20.41 2.86
C GLN A 354 9.99 -20.03 4.18
N TRP A 355 9.95 -18.75 4.58
CA TRP A 355 10.48 -18.33 5.88
C TRP A 355 9.80 -19.03 7.06
N THR A 356 8.54 -19.47 6.93
CA THR A 356 7.87 -20.25 7.99
C THR A 356 8.49 -21.64 8.20
N LEU A 357 9.22 -22.15 7.21
CA LEU A 357 9.81 -23.49 7.18
C LEU A 357 11.31 -23.48 7.48
N GLU A 358 11.97 -22.35 7.25
CA GLU A 358 13.43 -22.24 7.24
C GLU A 358 13.94 -21.55 8.50
N GLY A 359 14.58 -22.30 9.39
CA GLY A 359 15.23 -21.74 10.59
C GLY A 359 16.61 -21.12 10.33
N ASN A 360 16.98 -20.89 9.05
CA ASN A 360 18.29 -20.39 8.66
C ASN A 360 18.17 -19.30 7.59
N TYR A 361 18.62 -18.09 7.93
CA TYR A 361 18.61 -16.93 7.04
C TYR A 361 19.10 -17.25 5.62
N SER A 362 20.23 -17.97 5.50
CA SER A 362 20.85 -18.25 4.20
C SER A 362 19.99 -19.10 3.24
N ARG A 363 18.93 -19.74 3.74
CA ARG A 363 17.99 -20.55 2.96
C ARG A 363 16.72 -19.79 2.53
N GLY A 364 16.47 -18.61 3.08
CA GLY A 364 15.37 -17.73 2.67
C GLY A 364 15.79 -16.76 1.57
N SER A 365 14.84 -15.98 1.08
CA SER A 365 15.09 -14.86 0.17
C SER A 365 14.62 -13.57 0.82
N HIS A 366 15.38 -12.48 0.73
CA HIS A 366 15.07 -11.22 1.41
C HIS A 366 14.93 -10.05 0.45
N ALA A 367 14.28 -9.01 0.95
CA ALA A 367 14.02 -7.79 0.20
C ALA A 367 15.32 -7.01 -0.07
N PRO A 368 15.55 -6.51 -1.29
CA PRO A 368 16.65 -5.60 -1.55
C PRO A 368 16.44 -4.24 -0.87
N VAL A 369 17.53 -3.51 -0.64
CA VAL A 369 17.50 -2.15 -0.09
C VAL A 369 17.55 -1.14 -1.23
N VAL A 370 16.50 -0.33 -1.36
CA VAL A 370 16.41 0.71 -2.40
C VAL A 370 16.86 2.05 -1.84
N SER A 371 17.74 2.72 -2.58
CA SER A 371 18.19 4.08 -2.28
C SER A 371 18.18 4.91 -3.55
N ILE A 372 17.66 6.13 -3.49
CA ILE A 372 17.74 7.12 -4.57
C ILE A 372 18.22 8.43 -3.99
N ASN A 373 19.30 9.00 -4.51
CA ASN A 373 19.91 10.25 -4.04
C ASN A 373 20.18 10.25 -2.52
N GLY A 374 20.54 9.09 -1.96
CA GLY A 374 20.75 8.89 -0.53
C GLY A 374 19.47 8.75 0.31
N SER A 375 18.27 8.92 -0.28
CA SER A 375 17.00 8.62 0.40
C SER A 375 16.84 7.11 0.55
N CYS A 376 16.97 6.63 1.79
CA CYS A 376 16.69 5.25 2.20
C CYS A 376 15.22 5.13 2.68
N GLY A 377 14.80 3.93 3.07
CA GLY A 377 13.48 3.70 3.68
C GLY A 377 12.34 3.51 2.68
N SER A 378 11.15 3.29 3.22
CA SER A 378 9.90 3.01 2.51
C SER A 378 9.13 4.26 2.08
N GLU A 379 9.45 5.43 2.65
CA GLU A 379 8.85 6.71 2.27
C GLU A 379 9.15 7.09 0.82
N PRO A 380 8.24 7.81 0.13
CA PRO A 380 8.53 8.38 -1.18
C PRO A 380 9.63 9.45 -1.07
N LEU A 381 10.47 9.57 -2.10
CA LEU A 381 11.35 10.73 -2.27
C LEU A 381 10.55 11.87 -2.94
N VAL A 382 10.25 12.93 -2.21
CA VAL A 382 9.61 14.13 -2.76
C VAL A 382 10.68 15.15 -3.15
N ILE A 383 10.62 15.65 -4.39
CA ILE A 383 11.46 16.74 -4.89
C ILE A 383 10.51 17.84 -5.33
N ASP A 384 10.50 18.96 -4.62
CA ASP A 384 9.45 19.98 -4.66
C ASP A 384 9.82 21.30 -5.34
N ASP A 385 11.10 21.56 -5.61
CA ASP A 385 11.59 22.78 -6.28
C ASP A 385 12.05 22.51 -7.72
N ILE A 386 11.22 21.81 -8.50
CA ILE A 386 11.55 21.46 -9.89
C ILE A 386 10.97 22.49 -10.84
N HIS A 387 11.74 22.93 -11.83
CA HIS A 387 11.28 23.85 -12.86
C HIS A 387 11.03 23.17 -14.22
N PRO A 388 10.16 23.74 -15.07
CA PRO A 388 9.96 23.23 -16.41
C PRO A 388 11.27 23.21 -17.22
N SER A 389 11.48 22.16 -18.01
CA SER A 389 12.71 21.93 -18.80
C SER A 389 13.99 21.71 -17.97
N GLU A 390 13.90 21.58 -16.65
CA GLU A 390 15.03 21.23 -15.81
C GLU A 390 15.51 19.79 -16.08
N SER A 391 16.83 19.55 -16.01
CA SER A 391 17.39 18.21 -16.10
C SER A 391 17.47 17.58 -14.71
N ILE A 392 16.88 16.41 -14.56
CA ILE A 392 16.85 15.65 -13.31
C ILE A 392 17.78 14.44 -13.44
N THR A 393 18.51 14.15 -12.36
CA THR A 393 19.29 12.92 -12.20
C THR A 393 18.85 12.20 -10.93
N LEU A 394 18.47 10.94 -11.07
CA LEU A 394 18.15 10.04 -9.96
C LEU A 394 19.24 8.96 -9.88
N ASP A 395 19.97 8.95 -8.77
CA ASP A 395 21.10 8.06 -8.52
C ASP A 395 20.73 6.97 -7.51
N ALA A 396 20.68 5.74 -8.00
CA ALA A 396 20.41 4.53 -7.23
C ALA A 396 21.67 3.68 -6.95
N SER A 397 22.86 4.26 -7.05
CA SER A 397 24.13 3.59 -6.72
C SER A 397 24.17 3.03 -5.29
N GLY A 398 23.45 3.65 -4.35
CA GLY A 398 23.29 3.17 -2.97
C GLY A 398 22.42 1.92 -2.80
N THR A 399 21.71 1.47 -3.85
CA THR A 399 20.85 0.28 -3.81
C THR A 399 21.68 -1.01 -3.78
N TYR A 400 21.32 -1.95 -2.90
CA TYR A 400 22.01 -3.24 -2.77
C TYR A 400 21.07 -4.37 -2.32
N ASP A 401 21.55 -5.59 -2.48
CA ASP A 401 20.88 -6.81 -2.02
C ASP A 401 21.52 -7.32 -0.72
N PRO A 402 20.78 -7.54 0.38
CA PRO A 402 21.35 -8.12 1.60
C PRO A 402 21.88 -9.55 1.38
N ASP A 403 21.31 -10.28 0.42
CA ASP A 403 21.66 -11.67 0.09
C ASP A 403 22.85 -11.79 -0.87
N ALA A 404 23.43 -10.67 -1.36
CA ALA A 404 24.49 -10.68 -2.38
C ALA A 404 25.75 -11.51 -1.99
N HIS A 405 25.95 -11.76 -0.70
CA HIS A 405 27.07 -12.54 -0.18
C HIS A 405 26.78 -14.05 -0.12
N LEU A 406 25.53 -14.47 -0.32
CA LEU A 406 25.09 -15.86 -0.29
C LEU A 406 25.37 -16.56 -1.63
N THR A 407 25.63 -17.86 -1.59
CA THR A 407 25.86 -18.68 -2.78
C THR A 407 24.58 -18.91 -3.56
N ALA A 408 24.68 -19.12 -4.89
CA ALA A 408 23.56 -19.40 -5.78
C ALA A 408 22.51 -18.26 -5.87
N ARG A 409 22.95 -17.01 -5.74
CA ARG A 409 22.14 -15.81 -5.93
C ARG A 409 22.33 -15.20 -7.31
N GLY A 410 21.26 -14.69 -7.90
CA GLY A 410 21.30 -13.92 -9.14
C GLY A 410 21.86 -12.50 -8.95
N PRO A 411 22.02 -11.70 -10.02
CA PRO A 411 22.27 -10.28 -9.87
C PRO A 411 21.01 -9.53 -9.43
N LEU A 412 21.19 -8.47 -8.65
CA LEU A 412 20.16 -7.45 -8.40
C LEU A 412 19.75 -6.80 -9.73
N GLN A 413 18.44 -6.64 -9.98
CA GLN A 413 17.95 -6.01 -11.21
C GLN A 413 17.23 -4.70 -10.91
N LEU A 414 17.57 -3.63 -11.64
CA LEU A 414 16.98 -2.30 -11.49
C LEU A 414 16.19 -1.94 -12.75
N LYS A 415 14.98 -1.40 -12.55
CA LYS A 415 14.10 -0.94 -13.62
C LYS A 415 13.45 0.39 -13.22
N TRP A 416 13.66 1.41 -14.05
CA TRP A 416 12.97 2.68 -13.94
C TRP A 416 11.67 2.67 -14.74
N MET A 417 10.59 3.17 -14.13
CA MET A 417 9.32 3.37 -14.81
C MET A 417 8.73 4.73 -14.44
N GLN A 418 8.04 5.36 -15.38
CA GLN A 418 7.17 6.50 -15.08
C GLN A 418 5.76 5.96 -14.83
N TYR A 419 5.21 6.24 -13.66
CA TYR A 419 3.82 5.91 -13.33
C TYR A 419 2.96 7.13 -13.66
N ARG A 420 2.38 7.16 -14.86
CA ARG A 420 1.76 8.36 -15.43
C ARG A 420 0.33 8.58 -14.93
N GLU A 421 -0.37 7.51 -14.60
CA GLU A 421 -1.77 7.52 -14.24
C GLU A 421 -2.08 8.26 -12.92
N PRO A 422 -1.21 8.23 -11.89
CA PRO A 422 -1.30 9.11 -10.71
C PRO A 422 -1.16 10.60 -11.03
N SER A 423 -0.33 10.94 -12.02
CA SER A 423 -0.18 12.32 -12.48
C SER A 423 -1.45 12.82 -13.16
N ALA A 424 -2.18 11.96 -13.88
CA ALA A 424 -3.30 12.38 -14.71
C ALA A 424 -4.56 12.78 -13.92
N THR A 425 -5.13 13.93 -14.27
CA THR A 425 -6.42 14.41 -13.76
C THR A 425 -7.62 13.75 -14.44
N GLN A 426 -7.43 13.16 -15.62
CA GLN A 426 -8.48 12.51 -16.41
C GLN A 426 -8.06 11.15 -16.99
N SER A 427 -8.97 10.48 -17.70
CA SER A 427 -8.78 9.09 -18.16
C SER A 427 -7.85 8.95 -19.37
N LYS A 428 -7.71 9.99 -20.19
CA LYS A 428 -6.79 10.00 -21.34
C LYS A 428 -5.41 10.51 -20.90
N VAL A 429 -4.66 9.64 -20.23
CA VAL A 429 -3.34 9.92 -19.65
C VAL A 429 -2.38 10.50 -20.70
N ASP A 430 -2.39 9.97 -21.92
CA ASP A 430 -1.56 10.45 -23.04
C ASP A 430 -1.82 11.89 -23.48
N ALA A 431 -3.01 12.43 -23.22
CA ALA A 431 -3.29 13.82 -23.54
C ALA A 431 -2.69 14.80 -22.53
N GLU A 432 -2.35 14.33 -21.33
CA GLU A 432 -1.97 15.19 -20.20
C GLU A 432 -0.53 15.00 -19.74
N VAL A 433 -0.09 13.76 -19.60
CA VAL A 433 1.16 13.44 -18.92
C VAL A 433 2.16 12.94 -19.96
N PRO A 434 3.11 13.72 -20.48
CA PRO A 434 4.10 13.19 -21.43
C PRO A 434 5.01 12.14 -20.79
N TRP A 435 5.64 11.33 -21.64
CA TRP A 435 6.75 10.48 -21.23
C TRP A 435 7.99 11.34 -20.92
N LEU A 436 8.64 11.09 -19.78
CA LEU A 436 9.86 11.81 -19.38
C LEU A 436 11.09 11.41 -20.20
N GLY A 437 11.11 10.18 -20.75
CA GLY A 437 12.22 9.68 -21.57
C GLY A 437 13.51 9.49 -20.79
N PHE A 438 13.68 8.34 -20.15
CA PHE A 438 14.88 8.07 -19.34
C PHE A 438 16.10 7.71 -20.20
N THR A 439 17.21 8.37 -19.93
CA THR A 439 18.56 7.89 -20.29
C THR A 439 19.10 7.13 -19.08
N LEU A 440 19.38 5.85 -19.27
CA LEU A 440 19.87 4.96 -18.21
C LEU A 440 21.38 4.75 -18.34
N GLU A 441 22.09 4.88 -17.23
CA GLU A 441 23.55 4.73 -17.12
C GLU A 441 23.88 3.76 -15.97
N ASP A 442 25.12 3.24 -15.96
CA ASP A 442 25.67 2.38 -14.89
C ASP A 442 24.77 1.19 -14.54
N ASP A 443 24.44 0.34 -15.52
CA ASP A 443 23.55 -0.82 -15.35
C ASP A 443 22.20 -0.45 -14.72
N ASN A 444 21.59 0.62 -15.25
CA ASN A 444 20.33 1.22 -14.79
C ASN A 444 20.39 1.82 -13.37
N ARG A 445 21.57 2.04 -12.79
CA ARG A 445 21.70 2.71 -11.48
C ARG A 445 21.46 4.20 -11.54
N MET A 446 21.68 4.84 -12.69
CA MET A 446 21.36 6.25 -12.86
C MET A 446 20.30 6.45 -13.93
N ALA A 447 19.28 7.25 -13.62
CA ALA A 447 18.29 7.71 -14.59
C ALA A 447 18.39 9.23 -14.75
N ARG A 448 18.56 9.68 -15.99
CA ARG A 448 18.56 11.10 -16.37
C ARG A 448 17.40 11.39 -17.32
N PHE A 449 16.74 12.52 -17.13
CA PHE A 449 15.67 12.99 -18.01
C PHE A 449 15.52 14.51 -17.90
N VAL A 450 14.70 15.07 -18.79
CA VAL A 450 14.37 16.50 -18.79
C VAL A 450 12.89 16.64 -18.51
N MET A 451 12.55 17.54 -17.59
CA MET A 451 11.16 17.81 -17.25
C MET A 451 10.42 18.44 -18.44
N PRO A 452 9.12 18.19 -18.59
CA PRO A 452 8.34 18.82 -19.65
C PRO A 452 8.42 20.35 -19.58
N ASN A 453 8.32 21.00 -20.73
CA ASN A 453 8.30 22.46 -20.79
C ASN A 453 7.03 23.02 -20.10
N GLU A 454 7.02 24.33 -19.84
CA GLU A 454 5.94 25.00 -19.11
C GLU A 454 4.56 24.75 -19.74
N THR A 455 4.47 24.81 -21.08
CA THR A 455 3.20 24.66 -21.79
C THR A 455 2.59 23.27 -21.64
N MET A 456 3.40 22.26 -21.31
CA MET A 456 2.93 20.90 -21.04
C MET A 456 2.77 20.67 -19.53
N ALA A 457 3.79 21.03 -18.74
CA ALA A 457 3.80 20.80 -17.29
C ALA A 457 2.69 21.59 -16.58
N CYS A 458 2.31 22.77 -17.06
CA CYS A 458 1.33 23.62 -16.39
C CYS A 458 -0.05 23.63 -17.08
N GLN A 459 -0.24 22.86 -18.16
CA GLN A 459 -1.43 22.93 -19.01
C GLN A 459 -2.73 22.62 -18.25
N TYR A 460 -2.80 21.46 -17.62
CA TYR A 460 -4.03 20.97 -17.00
C TYR A 460 -4.36 21.66 -15.68
N PRO A 461 -3.40 21.90 -14.76
CA PRO A 461 -3.64 22.69 -13.55
C PRO A 461 -4.22 24.09 -13.85
N THR A 462 -3.83 24.72 -14.96
CA THR A 462 -4.30 26.07 -15.33
C THR A 462 -5.63 26.09 -16.09
N GLN A 463 -6.06 24.96 -16.66
CA GLN A 463 -7.35 24.85 -17.37
C GLN A 463 -8.57 24.81 -16.45
N TYR A 464 -8.38 24.51 -15.15
CA TYR A 464 -9.47 24.57 -14.17
C TYR A 464 -9.97 26.01 -14.02
N GLN A 465 -11.16 26.28 -14.56
CA GLN A 465 -11.76 27.61 -14.51
C GLN A 465 -12.12 28.00 -13.07
N ASP A 466 -12.61 27.04 -12.29
CA ASP A 466 -12.87 27.21 -10.87
C ASP A 466 -11.54 27.23 -10.09
N ALA A 467 -11.27 28.38 -9.45
CA ALA A 467 -10.06 28.59 -8.68
C ALA A 467 -9.91 27.63 -7.49
N ARG A 468 -10.99 26.95 -7.05
CA ARG A 468 -10.94 25.94 -5.99
C ARG A 468 -10.23 24.66 -6.39
N PHE A 469 -10.11 24.39 -7.69
CA PHE A 469 -9.47 23.17 -8.22
C PHE A 469 -8.16 23.46 -8.94
N ARG A 470 -7.73 24.73 -8.99
CA ARG A 470 -6.40 25.09 -9.48
C ARG A 470 -5.36 24.75 -8.43
N ARG A 471 -4.32 24.03 -8.84
CA ARG A 471 -3.13 23.77 -8.00
C ARG A 471 -2.21 24.99 -8.03
N GLU A 472 -1.47 25.20 -6.94
CA GLU A 472 -0.42 26.24 -6.87
C GLU A 472 0.81 25.83 -7.68
N GLU A 473 1.08 24.52 -7.69
CA GLU A 473 2.09 23.86 -8.50
C GLU A 473 1.52 23.54 -9.90
N CYS A 474 2.43 23.31 -10.85
CA CYS A 474 2.10 22.72 -12.13
C CYS A 474 1.81 21.21 -11.94
N GLN A 475 2.21 20.35 -12.88
CA GLN A 475 1.99 18.91 -12.77
C GLN A 475 2.93 18.26 -11.74
N GLU A 476 2.43 17.23 -11.06
CA GLU A 476 3.23 16.27 -10.32
C GLU A 476 3.53 15.06 -11.20
N TYR A 477 4.79 14.60 -11.24
CA TYR A 477 5.20 13.40 -11.97
C TYR A 477 5.69 12.31 -11.02
N HIS A 478 5.27 11.06 -11.25
CA HIS A 478 5.75 9.92 -10.47
C HIS A 478 6.73 9.07 -11.27
N VAL A 479 7.92 8.88 -10.71
CA VAL A 479 8.94 7.97 -11.21
C VAL A 479 9.14 6.89 -10.16
N ILE A 480 9.14 5.62 -10.58
CA ILE A 480 9.34 4.47 -9.68
C ILE A 480 10.63 3.77 -10.10
N LEU A 481 11.51 3.54 -9.12
CA LEU A 481 12.54 2.52 -9.24
C LEU A 481 11.97 1.22 -8.69
N GLU A 482 11.94 0.19 -9.53
CA GLU A 482 11.68 -1.19 -9.15
C GLU A 482 13.01 -1.94 -9.04
N VAL A 483 13.19 -2.67 -7.94
CA VAL A 483 14.40 -3.43 -7.65
C VAL A 483 14.01 -4.87 -7.34
N LEU A 484 14.54 -5.81 -8.12
CA LEU A 484 14.32 -7.24 -7.93
C LEU A 484 15.53 -7.87 -7.23
N GLY A 485 15.29 -8.44 -6.06
CA GLY A 485 16.29 -9.17 -5.30
C GLY A 485 16.75 -10.46 -5.99
N SER A 486 17.89 -10.97 -5.55
CA SER A 486 18.62 -12.10 -6.12
C SER A 486 18.16 -13.48 -5.62
N GLY A 487 17.25 -13.50 -4.65
CA GLY A 487 16.70 -14.71 -4.05
C GLY A 487 15.79 -15.52 -4.99
N THR A 488 15.34 -16.67 -4.50
CA THR A 488 14.34 -17.51 -5.17
C THR A 488 13.39 -18.09 -4.12
N PRO A 489 12.08 -17.73 -4.14
CA PRO A 489 11.46 -16.70 -4.97
C PRO A 489 12.08 -15.31 -4.74
N PRO A 490 12.19 -14.46 -5.78
CA PRO A 490 12.79 -13.14 -5.63
C PRO A 490 11.80 -12.18 -4.97
N ILE A 491 12.29 -11.21 -4.18
CA ILE A 491 11.44 -10.19 -3.56
C ILE A 491 11.67 -8.84 -4.26
N HIS A 492 10.57 -8.16 -4.60
CA HIS A 492 10.60 -6.81 -5.16
C HIS A 492 10.59 -5.75 -4.05
N ARG A 493 11.36 -4.69 -4.23
CA ARG A 493 11.15 -3.42 -3.51
C ARG A 493 11.14 -2.26 -4.48
N TYR A 494 10.54 -1.17 -4.05
CA TYR A 494 10.37 0.01 -4.87
C TYR A 494 10.86 1.25 -4.13
N LYS A 495 11.06 2.34 -4.88
CA LYS A 495 11.11 3.69 -4.34
C LYS A 495 10.37 4.61 -5.30
N ARG A 496 9.27 5.19 -4.83
CA ARG A 496 8.54 6.23 -5.53
C ARG A 496 9.27 7.57 -5.36
N VAL A 497 9.49 8.24 -6.48
CA VAL A 497 9.95 9.63 -6.55
C VAL A 497 8.79 10.48 -7.05
N VAL A 498 8.43 11.49 -6.26
CA VAL A 498 7.38 12.46 -6.55
C VAL A 498 8.05 13.78 -6.95
N LEU A 499 7.87 14.18 -8.19
CA LEU A 499 8.47 15.37 -8.78
C LEU A 499 7.40 16.46 -8.88
N LYS A 500 7.45 17.48 -8.04
CA LYS A 500 6.47 18.59 -8.06
C LYS A 500 7.04 19.76 -8.83
N VAL A 501 6.40 20.09 -9.96
CA VAL A 501 6.89 21.17 -10.83
C VAL A 501 6.33 22.51 -10.38
N GLN A 502 7.20 23.45 -10.06
CA GLN A 502 6.85 24.82 -9.73
C GLN A 502 6.58 25.65 -11.00
N PRO A 503 5.60 26.56 -10.97
CA PRO A 503 5.42 27.51 -12.06
C PRO A 503 6.65 28.43 -12.20
N PRO A 504 6.92 28.99 -13.39
CA PRO A 504 8.05 29.90 -13.55
C PRO A 504 7.92 31.17 -12.68
N PRO A 505 9.05 31.79 -12.29
CA PRO A 505 9.05 33.04 -11.52
C PRO A 505 8.23 34.13 -12.23
N GLY A 506 7.16 34.62 -11.58
CA GLY A 506 6.25 35.63 -12.13
C GLY A 506 4.89 35.09 -12.58
N GLY A 507 4.72 33.77 -12.64
CA GLY A 507 3.38 33.14 -12.63
C GLY A 507 2.68 33.47 -11.32
N ARG A 508 1.35 33.71 -11.35
CA ARG A 508 0.58 33.99 -10.12
C ARG A 508 0.67 32.80 -9.17
N SER A 509 1.63 32.80 -8.25
CA SER A 509 1.53 32.02 -7.03
C SER A 509 0.29 32.51 -6.29
N LEU A 510 -0.66 31.61 -6.05
CA LEU A 510 -1.85 31.87 -5.23
C LEU A 510 -1.46 31.91 -3.75
N ASN A 511 -0.43 32.70 -3.40
CA ASN A 511 0.18 32.82 -2.08
C ASN A 511 -0.73 33.57 -1.06
N GLY A 512 -2.02 33.22 -1.01
CA GLY A 512 -3.03 33.86 -0.18
C GLY A 512 -3.85 32.91 0.70
N ARG A 513 -3.74 31.59 0.58
CA ARG A 513 -4.50 30.66 1.44
C ARG A 513 -3.74 29.37 1.78
N ARG A 514 -2.74 29.47 2.66
CA ARG A 514 -2.29 28.30 3.42
C ARG A 514 -3.43 27.77 4.30
N LYS A 515 -3.52 26.43 4.39
CA LYS A 515 -4.47 25.58 5.16
C LYS A 515 -5.73 25.13 4.41
N ARG A 516 -5.61 24.09 3.59
CA ARG A 516 -6.69 23.11 3.39
C ARG A 516 -6.23 21.74 2.89
N ASP A 517 -4.98 21.60 2.44
CA ASP A 517 -4.43 20.32 1.97
C ASP A 517 -3.84 19.44 3.10
N GLU A 518 -3.92 19.89 4.35
CA GLU A 518 -3.63 19.08 5.55
C GLU A 518 -4.93 18.87 6.35
N LEU A 519 -5.78 17.94 5.92
CA LEU A 519 -6.84 17.33 6.75
C LEU A 519 -7.19 15.94 6.24
#